data_AF-A0A2W0A7S7-F1
#
_entry.id   AF-A0A2W0A7S7-F1
#
_cell.length_a   1.000
_cell.length_b   1.000
_cell.length_c   1.000
_cell.angle_alpha   90.00
_cell.angle_beta   90.00
_cell.angle_gamma   90.00
#
_symmetry.space_group_name_H-M   'P 1'
#
loop_
_entity.id
_entity.type
_entity.pdbx_description
1 polymer ?
#
loop_
_entity_poly.entity_id
_entity_poly.type
_entity_poly.pdbx_seq_one_letter_code
_entity_poly.pdbx_strand_id
1 'polypeptide(L)'
;MYIHRNRKNQSAFANNNGNYNFGDNGNNSLDTGFGFANAAVGVFNSFDQASAYLVPAYRSWNMEGYIQDTWKINRQMTLDYGLRVAWYQPQYDSSLQGSTFVPSLFDPASAPQLTSNGRIVPGTGNLLNGIVQAGHGASKYLTSNRGAQWGPRLGFAWDIAGKQKLVFHVAGGIYYDRTQGNNTAFFEIQNPPANTVPTLTNDYATSLSSSTNVILSPAGLQAIAPQGRIPTTYQLTSGLQASLPFRMVLETAYVGSISNHQANQLNLNAIPYGATFLPQNQDPAHAPCTVPGCAAKNVNLLRPYPGFGDIILHANNATSNYNALQVSVNRRTTRGLFLGGAYTWSRNLGTASNDGGFFRIDGLDRFANYGPVGQD
;
A
#
# COMPACT_ATOMS: atom_id res chain seq x y z
N MET A 1 20.99 22.34 -4.48
CA MET A 1 19.65 22.33 -3.86
C MET A 1 18.62 22.03 -4.96
N TYR A 2 17.63 21.21 -4.67
CA TYR A 2 16.54 20.81 -5.56
C TYR A 2 15.21 21.19 -4.91
N ILE A 3 14.32 21.82 -5.67
CA ILE A 3 12.98 22.20 -5.22
C ILE A 3 12.01 21.85 -6.35
N HIS A 4 10.98 21.09 -6.05
CA HIS A 4 9.98 20.66 -7.00
C HIS A 4 8.57 20.81 -6.41
N ARG A 5 7.69 21.47 -7.16
CA ARG A 5 6.26 21.52 -6.90
C ARG A 5 5.50 20.59 -7.85
N ASN A 6 4.82 19.60 -7.32
CA ASN A 6 3.93 18.74 -8.09
C ASN A 6 2.52 19.32 -8.12
N ARG A 7 1.90 19.34 -9.32
CA ARG A 7 0.49 19.64 -9.52
C ARG A 7 -0.09 18.60 -10.47
N LYS A 8 -1.11 17.87 -10.02
CA LYS A 8 -1.83 16.89 -10.83
C LYS A 8 -3.33 17.13 -10.66
N ASN A 9 -4.05 17.26 -11.75
CA ASN A 9 -5.51 17.19 -11.75
C ASN A 9 -5.87 15.90 -12.47
N GLN A 10 -6.65 15.05 -11.82
CA GLN A 10 -7.02 13.75 -12.37
C GLN A 10 -8.42 13.41 -11.87
N SER A 11 -9.22 12.76 -12.71
CA SER A 11 -10.48 12.16 -12.26
C SER A 11 -10.22 11.16 -11.13
N ALA A 12 -11.13 11.10 -10.17
CA ALA A 12 -11.14 10.05 -9.17
C ALA A 12 -11.30 8.68 -9.85
N PHE A 13 -10.67 7.65 -9.29
CA PHE A 13 -10.80 6.27 -9.75
C PHE A 13 -12.14 5.65 -9.31
N ALA A 14 -13.26 6.31 -9.58
CA ALA A 14 -14.58 5.84 -9.20
C ALA A 14 -15.40 5.49 -10.45
N ASN A 15 -16.26 4.48 -10.33
CA ASN A 15 -17.07 4.00 -11.44
C ASN A 15 -18.29 4.89 -11.69
N ASN A 16 -18.11 5.97 -12.47
CA ASN A 16 -19.18 6.95 -12.70
C ASN A 16 -20.27 6.47 -13.67
N ASN A 17 -19.94 5.52 -14.54
CA ASN A 17 -20.86 5.03 -15.58
C ASN A 17 -21.75 3.88 -15.11
N GLY A 18 -21.48 3.35 -13.91
CA GLY A 18 -22.13 2.15 -13.39
C GLY A 18 -21.55 0.88 -13.99
N ASN A 19 -21.55 -0.20 -13.21
CA ASN A 19 -21.10 -1.52 -13.65
C ASN A 19 -22.06 -2.58 -13.14
N TYR A 20 -22.46 -3.50 -14.02
CA TYR A 20 -23.30 -4.64 -13.66
C TYR A 20 -22.49 -5.93 -13.75
N ASN A 21 -22.66 -6.80 -12.77
CA ASN A 21 -22.21 -8.18 -12.84
C ASN A 21 -23.43 -9.08 -13.01
N PHE A 22 -23.62 -9.61 -14.22
CA PHE A 22 -24.68 -10.57 -14.53
C PHE A 22 -24.23 -12.03 -14.43
N GLY A 23 -23.03 -12.33 -13.91
CA GLY A 23 -22.48 -13.69 -13.88
C GLY A 23 -23.37 -14.74 -13.19
N ASP A 24 -22.99 -16.00 -13.33
CA ASP A 24 -23.58 -17.10 -12.56
C ASP A 24 -23.10 -17.04 -11.09
N ASN A 25 -24.02 -17.17 -10.15
CA ASN A 25 -23.78 -17.11 -8.71
C ASN A 25 -24.88 -17.88 -7.95
N GLY A 26 -24.59 -19.13 -7.57
CA GLY A 26 -25.52 -19.98 -6.81
C GLY A 26 -25.94 -19.45 -5.43
N ASN A 27 -25.35 -18.34 -4.93
CA ASN A 27 -25.82 -17.66 -3.72
C ASN A 27 -26.89 -16.58 -4.00
N ASN A 28 -27.14 -16.24 -5.26
CA ASN A 28 -28.19 -15.32 -5.67
C ASN A 28 -29.46 -16.12 -5.95
N SER A 29 -30.48 -15.97 -5.11
CA SER A 29 -31.75 -16.72 -5.25
C SER A 29 -32.56 -16.35 -6.49
N LEU A 30 -32.20 -15.25 -7.16
CA LEU A 30 -32.81 -14.80 -8.41
C LEU A 30 -32.07 -15.33 -9.65
N ASP A 31 -30.92 -15.97 -9.45
CA ASP A 31 -30.05 -16.43 -10.53
C ASP A 31 -30.73 -17.48 -11.41
N THR A 32 -30.59 -17.29 -12.71
CA THR A 32 -31.07 -18.23 -13.73
C THR A 32 -30.07 -19.35 -14.03
N GLY A 33 -28.87 -19.30 -13.44
CA GLY A 33 -27.77 -20.26 -13.64
C GLY A 33 -26.92 -19.97 -14.87
N PHE A 34 -27.22 -18.90 -15.62
CA PHE A 34 -26.44 -18.47 -16.78
C PHE A 34 -26.41 -16.95 -16.90
N GLY A 35 -25.21 -16.39 -17.05
CA GLY A 35 -25.07 -14.93 -16.99
C GLY A 35 -25.74 -14.15 -18.12
N PHE A 36 -25.88 -14.75 -19.31
CA PHE A 36 -26.66 -14.13 -20.39
C PHE A 36 -28.16 -14.13 -20.11
N ALA A 37 -28.68 -15.18 -19.48
CA ALA A 37 -30.08 -15.24 -19.09
C ALA A 37 -30.37 -14.23 -17.97
N ASN A 38 -29.47 -14.13 -16.98
CA ASN A 38 -29.49 -13.09 -15.95
C ASN A 38 -29.58 -11.68 -16.55
N ALA A 39 -28.72 -11.35 -17.52
CA ALA A 39 -28.77 -10.07 -18.22
C ALA A 39 -30.11 -9.87 -18.96
N ALA A 40 -30.64 -10.90 -19.62
CA ALA A 40 -31.90 -10.81 -20.36
C ALA A 40 -33.13 -10.58 -19.46
N VAL A 41 -33.16 -11.20 -18.28
CA VAL A 41 -34.22 -10.98 -17.27
C VAL A 41 -33.93 -9.83 -16.30
N GLY A 42 -32.76 -9.19 -16.45
CA GLY A 42 -32.32 -8.06 -15.64
C GLY A 42 -31.88 -8.42 -14.21
N VAL A 43 -31.58 -9.68 -13.90
CA VAL A 43 -31.07 -10.11 -12.59
C VAL A 43 -29.57 -9.88 -12.52
N PHE A 44 -29.09 -9.03 -11.61
CA PHE A 44 -27.65 -8.84 -11.40
C PHE A 44 -27.19 -9.38 -10.04
N ASN A 45 -25.94 -9.85 -9.98
CA ASN A 45 -25.26 -10.19 -8.73
C ASN A 45 -24.77 -8.94 -8.00
N SER A 46 -24.24 -7.99 -8.77
CA SER A 46 -23.86 -6.69 -8.23
C SER A 46 -24.09 -5.57 -9.23
N PHE A 47 -24.47 -4.41 -8.71
CA PHE A 47 -24.41 -3.13 -9.41
C PHE A 47 -23.72 -2.11 -8.51
N ASP A 48 -22.72 -1.42 -9.05
CA ASP A 48 -22.05 -0.32 -8.38
C ASP A 48 -21.98 0.91 -9.28
N GLN A 49 -22.16 2.08 -8.68
CA GLN A 49 -21.97 3.35 -9.36
C GLN A 49 -21.55 4.42 -8.35
N ALA A 50 -20.56 5.21 -8.72
CA ALA A 50 -20.13 6.36 -7.94
C ALA A 50 -21.21 7.46 -7.94
N SER A 51 -21.46 8.05 -6.78
CA SER A 51 -22.44 9.13 -6.63
C SER A 51 -22.00 10.45 -7.25
N ALA A 52 -20.70 10.64 -7.50
CA ALA A 52 -20.18 11.85 -8.12
C ALA A 52 -18.94 11.62 -9.00
N TYR A 53 -18.91 12.32 -10.14
CA TYR A 53 -17.71 12.49 -10.96
C TYR A 53 -16.82 13.59 -10.36
N LEU A 54 -15.75 13.19 -9.68
CA LEU A 54 -14.80 14.12 -9.05
C LEU A 54 -13.51 14.27 -9.84
N VAL A 55 -12.99 15.49 -9.90
CA VAL A 55 -11.67 15.82 -10.47
C VAL A 55 -10.80 16.49 -9.39
N PRO A 56 -10.27 15.72 -8.44
CA PRO A 56 -9.37 16.24 -7.42
C PRO A 56 -8.09 16.85 -8.00
N ALA A 57 -7.54 17.77 -7.22
CA ALA A 57 -6.44 18.63 -7.57
C ALA A 57 -5.27 18.38 -6.62
N TYR A 58 -4.51 17.32 -6.85
CA TYR A 58 -3.41 16.90 -5.99
C TYR A 58 -2.20 17.83 -6.06
N ARG A 59 -1.67 18.20 -4.90
CA ARG A 59 -0.54 19.13 -4.73
C ARG A 59 0.47 18.57 -3.73
N SER A 60 1.76 18.77 -4.01
CA SER A 60 2.83 18.54 -3.04
C SER A 60 4.10 19.33 -3.40
N TRP A 61 4.96 19.52 -2.40
CA TRP A 61 6.33 19.98 -2.54
C TRP A 61 7.31 18.87 -2.18
N ASN A 62 8.42 18.84 -2.90
CA ASN A 62 9.60 18.06 -2.58
C ASN A 62 10.80 19.01 -2.59
N MET A 63 11.59 18.99 -1.52
CA MET A 63 12.77 19.84 -1.37
C MET A 63 13.93 19.00 -0.90
N GLU A 64 15.06 19.07 -1.58
CA GLU A 64 16.23 18.25 -1.27
C GLU A 64 17.51 19.07 -1.38
N GLY A 65 18.42 18.89 -0.42
CA GLY A 65 19.75 19.48 -0.42
C GLY A 65 20.78 18.39 -0.20
N TYR A 66 21.97 18.54 -0.78
CA TYR A 66 23.09 17.65 -0.47
C TYR A 66 24.37 18.46 -0.32
N ILE A 67 25.22 17.98 0.56
CA ILE A 67 26.62 18.38 0.69
C ILE A 67 27.44 17.11 0.77
N GLN A 68 28.59 17.10 0.11
CA GLN A 68 29.51 15.97 0.10
C GLN A 68 30.93 16.50 -0.06
N ASP A 69 31.87 15.82 0.60
CA ASP A 69 33.29 16.04 0.43
C ASP A 69 34.02 14.70 0.32
N THR A 70 35.23 14.75 -0.25
CA THR A 70 36.12 13.61 -0.42
C THR A 70 37.47 13.95 0.18
N TRP A 71 37.80 13.30 1.28
CA TRP A 71 39.08 13.48 1.95
C TRP A 71 40.07 12.37 1.55
N LYS A 72 41.18 12.78 0.92
CA LYS A 72 42.34 11.91 0.72
C LYS A 72 43.18 11.90 2.01
N ILE A 73 42.92 10.94 2.89
CA ILE A 73 43.66 10.77 4.16
C ILE A 73 45.16 10.61 3.87
N ASN A 74 45.49 9.79 2.88
CA ASN A 74 46.84 9.64 2.34
C ASN A 74 46.75 9.09 0.88
N ARG A 75 47.87 8.68 0.30
CA ARG A 75 47.91 8.13 -1.08
C ARG A 75 47.15 6.80 -1.25
N GLN A 76 46.84 6.11 -0.16
CA GLN A 76 46.21 4.80 -0.15
C GLN A 76 44.75 4.83 0.32
N MET A 77 44.36 5.84 1.10
CA MET A 77 43.07 5.90 1.79
C MET A 77 42.27 7.12 1.39
N THR A 78 41.02 6.90 0.99
CA THR A 78 40.04 7.94 0.67
C THR A 78 38.80 7.74 1.53
N LEU A 79 38.30 8.83 2.12
CA LEU A 79 37.02 8.89 2.82
C LEU A 79 36.08 9.80 2.04
N ASP A 80 34.93 9.27 1.66
CA ASP A 80 33.82 10.03 1.08
C ASP A 80 32.74 10.18 2.13
N TYR A 81 32.28 11.40 2.38
CA TYR A 81 31.24 11.64 3.37
C TYR A 81 30.30 12.73 2.87
N GLY A 82 29.00 12.52 3.10
CA GLY A 82 27.99 13.44 2.64
C GLY A 82 26.70 13.32 3.42
N LEU A 83 25.90 14.37 3.33
CA LEU A 83 24.59 14.45 3.94
C LEU A 83 23.60 14.94 2.89
N ARG A 84 22.52 14.18 2.69
CA ARG A 84 21.35 14.66 1.98
C ARG A 84 20.24 14.96 2.97
N VAL A 85 19.65 16.13 2.87
CA VAL A 85 18.44 16.49 3.61
C VAL A 85 17.29 16.51 2.63
N ALA A 86 16.22 15.78 2.93
CA ALA A 86 15.04 15.70 2.09
C ALA A 86 13.79 16.06 2.89
N TRP A 87 12.92 16.89 2.32
CA TRP A 87 11.60 17.16 2.88
C TRP A 87 10.55 16.82 1.84
N TYR A 88 9.68 15.88 2.22
CA TYR A 88 8.55 15.44 1.41
C TYR A 88 7.27 15.97 2.06
N GLN A 89 6.63 16.94 1.42
CA GLN A 89 5.32 17.38 1.86
C GLN A 89 4.31 16.26 1.58
N PRO A 90 3.47 15.87 2.55
CA PRO A 90 2.33 15.00 2.28
C PRO A 90 1.50 15.56 1.12
N GLN A 91 1.13 14.69 0.19
CA GLN A 91 0.24 15.08 -0.89
C GLN A 91 -1.15 15.38 -0.33
N TYR A 92 -1.82 16.38 -0.89
CA TYR A 92 -3.20 16.70 -0.54
C TYR A 92 -3.97 17.14 -1.77
N ASP A 93 -5.29 16.98 -1.73
CA ASP A 93 -6.21 17.57 -2.69
C ASP A 93 -6.48 19.05 -2.32
N SER A 94 -6.19 19.98 -3.23
CA SER A 94 -6.47 21.41 -2.99
C SER A 94 -7.96 21.74 -2.99
N SER A 95 -8.83 20.86 -3.49
CA SER A 95 -10.28 21.00 -3.40
C SER A 95 -10.84 20.52 -2.04
N LEU A 96 -10.01 19.91 -1.18
CA LEU A 96 -10.36 19.46 0.16
C LEU A 96 -11.53 18.46 0.20
N GLN A 97 -11.63 17.61 -0.83
CA GLN A 97 -12.74 16.67 -0.97
C GLN A 97 -12.44 15.31 -0.33
N GLY A 98 -11.16 14.99 -0.09
CA GLY A 98 -10.75 13.71 0.48
C GLY A 98 -11.15 13.56 1.95
N SER A 99 -11.46 12.34 2.35
CA SER A 99 -11.71 11.98 3.74
C SER A 99 -11.03 10.65 4.11
N THR A 100 -10.84 10.42 5.41
CA THR A 100 -10.29 9.18 5.94
C THR A 100 -11.11 8.70 7.13
N PHE A 101 -11.14 7.37 7.34
CA PHE A 101 -11.69 6.79 8.55
C PHE A 101 -10.71 6.90 9.72
N VAL A 102 -11.21 7.29 10.89
CA VAL A 102 -10.47 7.41 12.14
C VAL A 102 -11.17 6.58 13.20
N PRO A 103 -10.66 5.37 13.52
CA PRO A 103 -11.30 4.45 14.49
C PRO A 103 -11.69 5.07 15.82
N SER A 104 -10.87 5.97 16.37
CA SER A 104 -11.12 6.61 17.67
C SER A 104 -12.28 7.60 17.67
N LEU A 105 -12.77 8.00 16.49
CA LEU A 105 -13.92 8.89 16.33
C LEU A 105 -15.20 8.12 15.99
N PHE A 106 -15.12 6.80 15.86
CA PHE A 106 -16.28 5.96 15.67
C PHE A 106 -17.03 5.79 17.00
N ASP A 107 -18.31 6.14 17.00
CA ASP A 107 -19.21 5.93 18.13
C ASP A 107 -20.14 4.73 17.87
N PRO A 108 -20.02 3.60 18.58
CA PRO A 108 -20.89 2.45 18.40
C PRO A 108 -22.39 2.75 18.58
N ALA A 109 -22.76 3.74 19.41
CA ALA A 109 -24.15 4.12 19.61
C ALA A 109 -24.75 4.83 18.39
N SER A 110 -23.91 5.47 17.58
CA SER A 110 -24.28 6.16 16.35
C SER A 110 -24.18 5.27 15.10
N ALA A 111 -23.86 3.98 15.25
CA ALA A 111 -23.73 3.07 14.12
C ALA A 111 -25.08 2.83 13.42
N PRO A 112 -25.12 2.76 12.07
CA PRO A 112 -26.32 2.37 11.33
C PRO A 112 -26.81 0.98 11.73
N GLN A 113 -28.13 0.80 11.77
CA GLN A 113 -28.74 -0.51 11.99
C GLN A 113 -28.62 -1.34 10.73
N LEU A 114 -28.41 -2.65 10.90
CA LEU A 114 -28.28 -3.61 9.80
C LEU A 114 -29.42 -4.61 9.82
N THR A 115 -29.91 -4.97 8.63
CA THR A 115 -30.83 -6.10 8.45
C THR A 115 -30.12 -7.44 8.73
N SER A 116 -30.87 -8.54 8.89
CA SER A 116 -30.28 -9.89 8.97
C SER A 116 -29.36 -10.22 7.80
N ASN A 117 -29.67 -9.71 6.60
CA ASN A 117 -28.85 -9.85 5.40
C ASN A 117 -27.67 -8.85 5.31
N GLY A 118 -27.36 -8.13 6.40
CA GLY A 118 -26.21 -7.23 6.49
C GLY A 118 -26.29 -5.96 5.64
N ARG A 119 -27.49 -5.49 5.30
CA ARG A 119 -27.72 -4.23 4.59
C ARG A 119 -28.12 -3.11 5.55
N ILE A 120 -27.85 -1.86 5.20
CA ILE A 120 -28.16 -0.69 6.03
C ILE A 120 -29.66 -0.42 6.03
N VAL A 121 -30.26 -0.31 7.23
CA VAL A 121 -31.65 0.14 7.39
C VAL A 121 -31.72 1.64 7.10
N PRO A 122 -32.50 2.09 6.09
CA PRO A 122 -32.59 3.50 5.74
C PRO A 122 -33.00 4.39 6.93
N GLY A 123 -32.37 5.56 7.04
CA GLY A 123 -32.67 6.54 8.10
C GLY A 123 -32.14 6.22 9.49
N THR A 124 -31.27 5.20 9.64
CA THR A 124 -30.69 4.82 10.93
C THR A 124 -29.21 5.16 11.05
N GLY A 125 -28.80 5.61 12.24
CA GLY A 125 -27.42 5.93 12.57
C GLY A 125 -26.80 7.05 11.72
N ASN A 126 -25.48 7.16 11.81
CA ASN A 126 -24.68 8.13 11.07
C ASN A 126 -23.80 7.39 10.05
N LEU A 127 -24.04 7.63 8.76
CA LEU A 127 -23.24 7.05 7.65
C LEU A 127 -21.84 7.66 7.53
N LEU A 128 -21.57 8.77 8.24
CA LEU A 128 -20.26 9.44 8.30
C LEU A 128 -19.54 9.18 9.64
N ASN A 129 -20.02 8.22 10.44
CA ASN A 129 -19.47 7.92 11.75
C ASN A 129 -17.97 7.55 11.66
N GLY A 130 -17.12 8.23 12.43
CA GLY A 130 -15.67 8.05 12.39
C GLY A 130 -14.97 8.55 11.12
N ILE A 131 -15.67 9.22 10.19
CA ILE A 131 -15.06 9.78 8.98
C ILE A 131 -14.70 11.26 9.20
N VAL A 132 -13.48 11.64 8.84
CA VAL A 132 -13.04 13.04 8.86
C VAL A 132 -12.63 13.51 7.48
N GLN A 133 -13.07 14.71 7.11
CA GLN A 133 -12.78 15.31 5.82
C GLN A 133 -11.62 16.31 5.93
N ALA A 134 -10.76 16.32 4.91
CA ALA A 134 -9.62 17.23 4.80
C ALA A 134 -10.08 18.68 4.96
N GLY A 135 -9.46 19.44 5.87
CA GLY A 135 -9.78 20.86 6.09
C GLY A 135 -11.06 21.12 6.89
N HIS A 136 -11.82 20.09 7.28
CA HIS A 136 -13.06 20.20 8.06
C HIS A 136 -12.88 19.51 9.42
N GLY A 137 -12.12 20.14 10.32
CA GLY A 137 -11.77 19.56 11.63
C GLY A 137 -10.58 18.59 11.61
N ALA A 138 -10.09 18.22 10.42
CA ALA A 138 -8.84 17.50 10.22
C ALA A 138 -7.84 18.31 9.38
N SER A 139 -6.55 17.99 9.53
CA SER A 139 -5.50 18.53 8.66
C SER A 139 -5.84 18.28 7.19
N LYS A 140 -5.60 19.27 6.32
CA LYS A 140 -5.80 19.12 4.87
C LYS A 140 -4.99 17.97 4.24
N TYR A 141 -3.95 17.51 4.94
CA TYR A 141 -3.10 16.41 4.49
C TYR A 141 -3.61 15.03 4.92
N LEU A 142 -4.54 14.97 5.89
CA LEU A 142 -5.07 13.76 6.54
C LEU A 142 -4.03 12.81 7.19
N THR A 143 -2.74 13.07 6.98
CA THR A 143 -1.60 12.41 7.60
C THR A 143 -0.58 13.43 8.11
N SER A 144 0.33 12.99 8.98
CA SER A 144 1.35 13.84 9.59
C SER A 144 2.49 14.16 8.62
N ASN A 145 2.96 15.41 8.66
CA ASN A 145 4.20 15.80 7.99
C ASN A 145 5.41 15.41 8.86
N ARG A 146 6.32 14.59 8.33
CA ARG A 146 7.51 14.10 9.06
C ARG A 146 8.68 15.09 9.12
N GLY A 147 8.55 16.26 8.50
CA GLY A 147 9.62 17.24 8.44
C GLY A 147 10.83 16.73 7.66
N ALA A 148 11.99 17.36 7.91
CA ALA A 148 13.23 17.03 7.23
C ALA A 148 13.74 15.62 7.60
N GLN A 149 14.11 14.85 6.57
CA GLN A 149 14.73 13.54 6.64
C GLN A 149 16.24 13.68 6.39
N TRP A 150 17.05 12.95 7.18
CA TRP A 150 18.50 13.07 7.18
C TRP A 150 19.12 11.79 6.61
N GLY A 151 19.66 11.89 5.40
CA GLY A 151 20.29 10.79 4.68
C GLY A 151 21.81 10.93 4.65
N PRO A 152 22.53 10.58 5.73
CA PRO A 152 23.98 10.52 5.71
C PRO A 152 24.45 9.41 4.76
N ARG A 153 25.61 9.64 4.14
CA ARG A 153 26.31 8.68 3.30
C ARG A 153 27.79 8.70 3.66
N LEU A 154 28.37 7.52 3.78
CA LEU A 154 29.77 7.33 4.11
C LEU A 154 30.35 6.29 3.17
N GLY A 155 31.52 6.57 2.61
CA GLY A 155 32.29 5.70 1.75
C GLY A 155 33.75 5.70 2.18
N PHE A 156 34.40 4.56 2.09
CA PHE A 156 35.82 4.41 2.37
C PHE A 156 36.45 3.52 1.30
N ALA A 157 37.60 3.97 0.78
CA ALA A 157 38.39 3.21 -0.17
C ALA A 157 39.83 3.10 0.31
N TRP A 158 40.40 1.90 0.21
CA TRP A 158 41.75 1.59 0.65
C TRP A 158 42.51 0.75 -0.38
N ASP A 159 43.55 1.32 -0.96
CA ASP A 159 44.57 0.60 -1.74
C ASP A 159 45.54 -0.10 -0.79
N ILE A 160 45.32 -1.40 -0.58
CA ILE A 160 45.95 -2.19 0.49
C ILE A 160 47.48 -2.17 0.41
N ALA A 161 48.04 -2.12 -0.79
CA ALA A 161 49.50 -2.13 -1.01
C ALA A 161 50.05 -0.82 -1.55
N GLY A 162 49.21 0.21 -1.76
CA GLY A 162 49.60 1.46 -2.43
C GLY A 162 50.03 1.30 -3.89
N LYS A 163 49.63 0.18 -4.52
CA LYS A 163 50.02 -0.19 -5.90
C LYS A 163 48.82 -0.21 -6.86
N GLN A 164 47.63 0.13 -6.38
CA GLN A 164 46.36 0.13 -7.11
C GLN A 164 46.02 -1.24 -7.73
N LYS A 165 46.55 -2.33 -7.14
CA LYS A 165 46.32 -3.71 -7.60
C LYS A 165 45.27 -4.43 -6.78
N LEU A 166 45.04 -4.01 -5.55
CA LEU A 166 44.05 -4.56 -4.64
C LEU A 166 43.45 -3.41 -3.85
N VAL A 167 42.20 -3.09 -4.14
CA VAL A 167 41.49 -1.97 -3.53
C VAL A 167 40.25 -2.50 -2.83
N PHE A 168 40.12 -2.16 -1.55
CA PHE A 168 38.92 -2.40 -0.77
C PHE A 168 38.02 -1.16 -0.82
N HIS A 169 36.73 -1.37 -0.99
CA HIS A 169 35.71 -0.32 -0.96
C HIS A 169 34.59 -0.73 -0.02
N VAL A 170 34.13 0.20 0.81
CA VAL A 170 32.91 0.04 1.59
C VAL A 170 32.13 1.35 1.56
N ALA A 171 30.83 1.28 1.39
CA ALA A 171 29.96 2.44 1.45
C ALA A 171 28.61 2.08 2.06
N GLY A 172 28.02 3.02 2.78
CA GLY A 172 26.69 2.86 3.34
C GLY A 172 25.94 4.18 3.41
N GLY A 173 24.62 4.10 3.47
CA GLY A 173 23.78 5.30 3.57
C GLY A 173 22.32 5.02 3.84
N ILE A 174 21.61 6.09 4.17
CA ILE A 174 20.16 6.09 4.41
C ILE A 174 19.48 6.77 3.23
N TYR A 175 18.46 6.10 2.68
CA TYR A 175 17.70 6.53 1.52
C TYR A 175 16.22 6.57 1.87
N TYR A 176 15.53 7.58 1.35
CA TYR A 176 14.10 7.79 1.59
C TYR A 176 13.36 7.81 0.28
N ASP A 177 12.28 7.05 0.19
CA ASP A 177 11.37 7.10 -0.95
C ASP A 177 10.11 7.90 -0.61
N ARG A 178 9.50 8.50 -1.62
CA ARG A 178 8.22 9.19 -1.48
C ARG A 178 7.11 8.16 -1.55
N THR A 179 6.17 8.21 -0.63
CA THR A 179 4.96 7.39 -0.72
C THR A 179 4.19 7.72 -1.99
N GLN A 180 3.78 6.69 -2.73
CA GLN A 180 3.01 6.82 -3.96
C GLN A 180 1.69 7.56 -3.70
N GLY A 181 1.25 8.39 -4.65
CA GLY A 181 -0.01 9.13 -4.54
C GLY A 181 -1.25 8.24 -4.43
N ASN A 182 -1.21 7.05 -5.06
CA ASN A 182 -2.26 6.06 -4.91
C ASN A 182 -2.41 5.65 -3.45
N ASN A 183 -1.32 5.29 -2.76
CA ASN A 183 -1.31 4.88 -1.35
C ASN A 183 -1.56 6.03 -0.35
N THR A 184 -1.98 7.20 -0.81
CA THR A 184 -2.26 8.39 0.00
C THR A 184 -3.50 9.13 -0.52
N ALA A 185 -3.33 10.33 -1.07
CA ALA A 185 -4.42 11.26 -1.37
C ALA A 185 -5.42 10.75 -2.43
N PHE A 186 -5.06 9.78 -3.28
CA PHE A 186 -5.94 9.40 -4.40
C PHE A 186 -7.10 8.51 -3.97
N PHE A 187 -6.90 7.65 -2.97
CA PHE A 187 -7.94 6.75 -2.47
C PHE A 187 -8.91 7.44 -1.51
N GLU A 188 -8.48 8.51 -0.83
CA GLU A 188 -9.33 9.30 0.08
C GLU A 188 -10.51 9.99 -0.63
N ILE A 189 -10.42 10.22 -1.94
CA ILE A 189 -11.47 10.87 -2.75
C ILE A 189 -12.65 9.92 -3.02
N GLN A 190 -12.48 8.62 -2.83
CA GLN A 190 -13.56 7.63 -3.02
C GLN A 190 -14.50 7.55 -1.82
N ASN A 191 -14.15 8.21 -0.71
CA ASN A 191 -14.91 8.14 0.53
C ASN A 191 -15.99 9.24 0.63
N PRO A 192 -17.05 8.98 1.41
CA PRO A 192 -18.02 10.01 1.75
C PRO A 192 -17.37 11.12 2.60
N PRO A 193 -17.92 12.35 2.60
CA PRO A 193 -19.16 12.74 1.92
C PRO A 193 -18.98 13.12 0.45
N ALA A 194 -17.75 13.28 -0.04
CA ALA A 194 -17.50 13.76 -1.39
C ALA A 194 -17.90 12.75 -2.47
N ASN A 195 -17.72 11.46 -2.20
CA ASN A 195 -18.11 10.39 -3.11
C ASN A 195 -18.56 9.16 -2.34
N THR A 196 -19.47 8.39 -2.90
CA THR A 196 -19.85 7.08 -2.38
C THR A 196 -20.02 6.14 -3.54
N VAL A 197 -19.53 4.91 -3.42
CA VAL A 197 -19.74 3.85 -4.41
C VAL A 197 -20.61 2.77 -3.76
N PRO A 198 -21.92 3.01 -3.60
CA PRO A 198 -22.81 1.99 -3.09
C PRO A 198 -22.81 0.77 -4.01
N THR A 199 -22.86 -0.42 -3.40
CA THR A 199 -23.05 -1.67 -4.12
C THR A 199 -24.41 -2.27 -3.77
N LEU A 200 -25.22 -2.47 -4.80
CA LEU A 200 -26.44 -3.25 -4.76
C LEU A 200 -26.11 -4.67 -5.14
N THR A 201 -26.75 -5.63 -4.50
CA THR A 201 -26.46 -7.05 -4.71
C THR A 201 -27.73 -7.84 -4.91
N ASN A 202 -27.66 -8.91 -5.71
CA ASN A 202 -28.72 -9.91 -5.89
C ASN A 202 -30.12 -9.29 -6.07
N ASP A 203 -30.28 -8.49 -7.11
CA ASP A 203 -31.52 -7.75 -7.36
C ASP A 203 -31.81 -7.60 -8.86
N TYR A 204 -32.98 -7.06 -9.20
CA TYR A 204 -33.37 -6.76 -10.56
C TYR A 204 -32.97 -5.34 -10.97
N ALA A 205 -32.55 -5.15 -12.22
CA ALA A 205 -32.26 -3.83 -12.79
C ALA A 205 -33.46 -2.87 -12.70
N THR A 206 -34.68 -3.39 -12.69
CA THR A 206 -35.91 -2.60 -12.49
C THR A 206 -36.00 -2.00 -11.08
N SER A 207 -35.36 -2.58 -10.06
CA SER A 207 -35.35 -2.03 -8.70
C SER A 207 -34.59 -0.72 -8.60
N LEU A 208 -33.70 -0.41 -9.57
CA LEU A 208 -32.97 0.86 -9.65
C LEU A 208 -33.89 2.04 -10.01
N SER A 209 -35.05 1.77 -10.62
CA SER A 209 -36.00 2.80 -11.01
C SER A 209 -36.93 3.24 -9.86
N SER A 210 -37.03 2.46 -8.77
CA SER A 210 -37.86 2.79 -7.61
C SER A 210 -37.04 3.57 -6.56
N SER A 211 -37.01 4.88 -6.75
CA SER A 211 -36.25 5.87 -5.97
C SER A 211 -36.46 5.93 -4.44
N THR A 212 -37.26 5.06 -3.83
CA THR A 212 -37.78 5.32 -2.48
C THR A 212 -37.22 4.51 -1.32
N ASN A 213 -36.52 3.38 -1.49
CA ASN A 213 -35.92 2.64 -0.35
C ASN A 213 -34.89 1.59 -0.80
N VAL A 214 -33.88 2.00 -1.56
CA VAL A 214 -32.83 1.05 -1.95
C VAL A 214 -31.97 0.74 -0.72
N ILE A 215 -32.12 -0.47 -0.18
CA ILE A 215 -31.36 -0.93 0.99
C ILE A 215 -29.92 -1.17 0.54
N LEU A 216 -29.02 -0.23 0.86
CA LEU A 216 -27.62 -0.27 0.43
C LEU A 216 -26.83 -1.28 1.26
N SER A 217 -25.91 -1.99 0.60
CA SER A 217 -24.84 -2.66 1.33
C SER A 217 -23.90 -1.62 1.95
N PRO A 218 -23.35 -1.85 3.14
CA PRO A 218 -22.29 -1.02 3.71
C PRO A 218 -21.16 -0.74 2.71
N ALA A 219 -20.87 0.53 2.46
CA ALA A 219 -19.81 0.93 1.53
C ALA A 219 -18.43 0.65 2.13
N GLY A 220 -17.49 0.20 1.30
CA GLY A 220 -16.08 0.14 1.68
C GLY A 220 -15.48 1.55 1.80
N LEU A 221 -14.49 1.69 2.67
CA LEU A 221 -13.75 2.93 2.87
C LEU A 221 -12.26 2.74 2.63
N GLN A 222 -11.61 3.82 2.27
CA GLN A 222 -10.16 3.96 2.23
C GLN A 222 -9.70 4.76 3.46
N ALA A 223 -8.55 4.43 4.04
CA ALA A 223 -8.02 5.18 5.17
C ALA A 223 -6.51 5.36 5.02
N ILE A 224 -5.96 6.45 5.56
CA ILE A 224 -4.53 6.69 5.60
C ILE A 224 -3.99 6.58 7.02
N ALA A 225 -2.81 5.99 7.19
CA ALA A 225 -2.14 5.98 8.47
C ALA A 225 -1.78 7.43 8.90
N PRO A 226 -2.21 7.89 10.09
CA PRO A 226 -2.00 9.27 10.51
C PRO A 226 -0.53 9.60 10.79
N GLN A 227 0.31 8.58 10.98
CA GLN A 227 1.73 8.76 11.34
C GLN A 227 2.58 9.26 10.17
N GLY A 228 2.14 9.07 8.92
CA GLY A 228 2.85 9.55 7.72
C GLY A 228 4.27 9.01 7.57
N ARG A 229 4.52 7.75 7.98
CA ARG A 229 5.86 7.15 7.93
C ARG A 229 6.38 7.12 6.49
N ILE A 230 7.63 7.53 6.30
CA ILE A 230 8.28 7.59 5.00
C ILE A 230 9.09 6.30 4.78
N PRO A 231 8.90 5.59 3.64
CA PRO A 231 9.73 4.45 3.28
C PRO A 231 11.22 4.78 3.38
N THR A 232 11.96 3.97 4.13
CA THR A 232 13.37 4.22 4.43
C THR A 232 14.19 2.98 4.20
N THR A 233 15.25 3.08 3.40
CA THR A 233 16.18 1.98 3.12
C THR A 233 17.58 2.32 3.64
N TYR A 234 18.12 1.41 4.42
CA TYR A 234 19.50 1.41 4.87
C TYR A 234 20.28 0.50 3.92
N GLN A 235 21.29 1.03 3.23
CA GLN A 235 22.11 0.24 2.31
C GLN A 235 23.55 0.18 2.77
N LEU A 236 24.18 -0.96 2.53
CA LEU A 236 25.61 -1.22 2.71
C LEU A 236 26.13 -1.92 1.46
N THR A 237 27.29 -1.51 0.98
CA THR A 237 28.03 -2.20 -0.07
C THR A 237 29.48 -2.31 0.39
N SER A 238 30.07 -3.49 0.25
CA SER A 238 31.48 -3.72 0.56
C SER A 238 32.09 -4.65 -0.47
N GLY A 239 33.28 -4.35 -0.97
CA GLY A 239 33.89 -5.17 -2.01
C GLY A 239 35.40 -5.00 -2.13
N LEU A 240 35.97 -5.92 -2.89
CA LEU A 240 37.37 -5.95 -3.27
C LEU A 240 37.47 -5.88 -4.79
N GLN A 241 38.35 -5.02 -5.27
CA GLN A 241 38.76 -4.94 -6.67
C GLN A 241 40.21 -5.37 -6.79
N ALA A 242 40.49 -6.36 -7.63
CA ALA A 242 41.82 -6.91 -7.84
C ALA A 242 42.21 -6.87 -9.32
N SER A 243 43.41 -6.36 -9.61
CA SER A 243 44.06 -6.57 -10.89
C SER A 243 44.66 -7.97 -10.92
N LEU A 244 44.19 -8.79 -11.85
CA LEU A 244 44.67 -10.14 -12.10
C LEU A 244 45.63 -10.17 -13.30
N PRO A 245 46.34 -11.30 -13.53
CA PRO A 245 47.11 -11.52 -14.76
C PRO A 245 46.28 -11.32 -16.04
N PHE A 246 46.95 -11.21 -17.18
CA PHE A 246 46.31 -11.06 -18.50
C PHE A 246 45.42 -9.81 -18.66
N ARG A 247 45.68 -8.75 -17.88
CA ARG A 247 44.90 -7.50 -17.84
C ARG A 247 43.44 -7.73 -17.47
N MET A 248 43.20 -8.70 -16.59
CA MET A 248 41.88 -8.95 -16.01
C MET A 248 41.70 -8.11 -14.74
N VAL A 249 40.47 -7.69 -14.50
CA VAL A 249 40.04 -7.06 -13.25
C VAL A 249 38.93 -7.94 -12.69
N LEU A 250 39.12 -8.41 -11.46
CA LEU A 250 38.10 -9.09 -10.68
C LEU A 250 37.52 -8.10 -9.68
N GLU A 251 36.20 -8.08 -9.58
CA GLU A 251 35.45 -7.34 -8.58
C GLU A 251 34.51 -8.30 -7.87
N THR A 252 34.60 -8.32 -6.54
CA THR A 252 33.71 -9.08 -5.68
C THR A 252 33.10 -8.13 -4.67
N ALA A 253 31.77 -8.03 -4.65
CA ALA A 253 31.04 -7.14 -3.77
C ALA A 253 29.91 -7.88 -3.04
N TYR A 254 29.72 -7.52 -1.78
CA TYR A 254 28.51 -7.77 -1.02
C TYR A 254 27.64 -6.51 -1.06
N VAL A 255 26.37 -6.68 -1.39
CA VAL A 255 25.35 -5.62 -1.39
C VAL A 255 24.24 -6.03 -0.43
N GLY A 256 24.05 -5.25 0.63
CA GLY A 256 23.04 -5.47 1.64
C GLY A 256 22.10 -4.27 1.75
N SER A 257 20.81 -4.53 1.97
CA SER A 257 19.87 -3.49 2.38
C SER A 257 18.82 -3.99 3.35
N ILE A 258 18.36 -3.08 4.21
CA ILE A 258 17.18 -3.27 5.06
C ILE A 258 16.26 -2.09 4.77
N SER A 259 15.03 -2.38 4.36
CA SER A 259 14.00 -1.39 4.11
C SER A 259 12.94 -1.49 5.20
N ASN A 260 12.64 -0.35 5.81
CA ASN A 260 11.59 -0.18 6.81
C ASN A 260 10.53 0.77 6.28
N HIS A 261 9.37 0.72 6.93
CA HIS A 261 8.23 1.59 6.61
C HIS A 261 7.75 1.50 5.15
N GLN A 262 7.86 0.31 4.56
CA GLN A 262 7.37 0.04 3.22
C GLN A 262 5.84 0.00 3.22
N ALA A 263 5.23 0.27 2.06
CA ALA A 263 3.78 0.32 1.91
C ALA A 263 3.13 -1.03 2.22
N ASN A 264 1.96 -0.98 2.84
CA ASN A 264 1.10 -2.13 3.08
C ASN A 264 -0.35 -1.67 3.27
N GLN A 265 -1.28 -2.63 3.19
CA GLN A 265 -2.69 -2.40 3.46
C GLN A 265 -3.15 -3.22 4.67
N LEU A 266 -4.10 -2.69 5.43
CA LEU A 266 -4.74 -3.39 6.53
C LEU A 266 -6.24 -3.12 6.50
N ASN A 267 -7.07 -4.16 6.49
CA ASN A 267 -8.51 -3.98 6.62
C ASN A 267 -8.88 -3.81 8.10
N LEU A 268 -9.12 -2.57 8.52
CA LEU A 268 -9.50 -2.25 9.90
C LEU A 268 -10.86 -2.84 10.29
N ASN A 269 -11.71 -3.10 9.30
CA ASN A 269 -13.05 -3.63 9.50
C ASN A 269 -13.18 -5.08 9.02
N ALA A 270 -12.08 -5.83 9.01
CA ALA A 270 -12.11 -7.25 8.73
C ALA A 270 -12.84 -8.00 9.85
N ILE A 271 -13.47 -9.11 9.48
CA ILE A 271 -14.04 -10.04 10.45
C ILE A 271 -12.90 -10.66 11.26
N PRO A 272 -12.96 -10.64 12.60
CA PRO A 272 -11.95 -11.30 13.44
C PRO A 272 -11.78 -12.78 13.08
N TYR A 273 -10.54 -13.27 13.12
CA TYR A 273 -10.25 -14.67 12.82
C TYR A 273 -11.08 -15.60 13.72
N GLY A 274 -11.77 -16.54 13.08
CA GLY A 274 -12.62 -17.52 13.75
C GLY A 274 -13.97 -17.00 14.26
N ALA A 275 -14.32 -15.72 14.03
CA ALA A 275 -15.61 -15.19 14.46
C ALA A 275 -16.80 -15.98 13.92
N THR A 276 -16.71 -16.51 12.69
CA THR A 276 -17.76 -17.33 12.08
C THR A 276 -17.95 -18.68 12.76
N PHE A 277 -17.01 -19.16 13.59
CA PHE A 277 -17.15 -20.42 14.33
C PHE A 277 -17.79 -20.26 15.71
N LEU A 278 -17.96 -19.01 16.18
CA LEU A 278 -18.48 -18.76 17.52
C LEU A 278 -20.00 -19.02 17.58
N PRO A 279 -20.52 -19.67 18.65
CA PRO A 279 -21.95 -19.97 18.77
C PRO A 279 -22.86 -18.74 18.65
N GLN A 280 -22.48 -17.60 19.23
CA GLN A 280 -23.25 -16.35 19.17
C GLN A 280 -23.35 -15.73 17.76
N ASN A 281 -22.46 -16.14 16.86
CA ASN A 281 -22.38 -15.65 15.49
C ASN A 281 -23.06 -16.57 14.49
N GLN A 282 -23.66 -17.69 14.94
CA GLN A 282 -24.51 -18.51 14.09
C GLN A 282 -25.89 -17.85 13.93
N ASP A 283 -26.44 -17.94 12.73
CA ASP A 283 -27.79 -17.52 12.39
C ASP A 283 -28.77 -18.67 12.65
N PRO A 284 -29.68 -18.55 13.64
CA PRO A 284 -30.68 -19.57 13.92
C PRO A 284 -31.67 -19.81 12.78
N ALA A 285 -31.80 -18.88 11.83
CA ALA A 285 -32.66 -19.03 10.67
C ALA A 285 -32.07 -19.94 9.58
N HIS A 286 -30.76 -20.21 9.63
CA HIS A 286 -30.11 -21.13 8.71
C HIS A 286 -30.25 -22.58 9.18
N ALA A 287 -30.44 -23.49 8.23
CA ALA A 287 -30.53 -24.92 8.54
C ALA A 287 -29.25 -25.41 9.24
N PRO A 288 -29.36 -26.32 10.24
CA PRO A 288 -28.20 -26.90 10.88
C PRO A 288 -27.28 -27.54 9.83
N CYS A 289 -25.98 -27.27 9.93
CA CYS A 289 -25.00 -27.84 9.02
C CYS A 289 -23.82 -28.47 9.75
N THR A 290 -23.19 -29.41 9.07
CA THR A 290 -22.10 -30.23 9.62
C THR A 290 -20.75 -29.53 9.61
N VAL A 291 -20.60 -28.48 8.80
CA VAL A 291 -19.36 -27.69 8.70
C VAL A 291 -19.44 -26.51 9.68
N PRO A 292 -18.53 -26.42 10.66
CA PRO A 292 -18.51 -25.29 11.59
C PRO A 292 -18.49 -23.94 10.87
N GLY A 293 -19.36 -23.02 11.28
CA GLY A 293 -19.47 -21.67 10.73
C GLY A 293 -20.18 -21.54 9.38
N CYS A 294 -20.70 -22.63 8.81
CA CYS A 294 -21.46 -22.55 7.57
C CYS A 294 -22.85 -21.88 7.74
N ALA A 295 -23.36 -21.86 8.97
CA ALA A 295 -24.58 -21.15 9.35
C ALA A 295 -24.27 -19.77 9.98
N ALA A 296 -23.11 -19.18 9.72
CA ALA A 296 -22.75 -17.88 10.30
C ALA A 296 -23.69 -16.76 9.79
N LYS A 297 -23.97 -15.79 10.66
CA LYS A 297 -24.63 -14.53 10.29
C LYS A 297 -23.88 -13.84 9.16
N ASN A 298 -24.58 -12.97 8.44
CA ASN A 298 -23.96 -12.15 7.39
C ASN A 298 -22.70 -11.44 7.91
N VAL A 299 -21.65 -11.47 7.10
CA VAL A 299 -20.33 -10.92 7.43
C VAL A 299 -20.36 -9.49 7.96
N ASN A 300 -21.27 -8.65 7.44
CA ASN A 300 -21.38 -7.25 7.86
C ASN A 300 -21.90 -7.09 9.30
N LEU A 301 -22.61 -8.08 9.83
CA LEU A 301 -23.04 -8.13 11.24
C LEU A 301 -21.89 -8.52 12.19
N LEU A 302 -20.79 -9.07 11.66
CA LEU A 302 -19.65 -9.56 12.43
C LEU A 302 -18.47 -8.57 12.43
N ARG A 303 -18.59 -7.49 11.66
CA ARG A 303 -17.55 -6.46 11.49
C ARG A 303 -17.43 -5.58 12.75
N PRO A 304 -16.20 -5.18 13.17
CA PRO A 304 -16.00 -4.30 14.31
C PRO A 304 -16.65 -2.90 14.19
N TYR A 305 -16.78 -2.39 12.97
CA TYR A 305 -17.42 -1.11 12.64
C TYR A 305 -18.67 -1.34 11.77
N PRO A 306 -19.84 -1.57 12.40
CA PRO A 306 -21.10 -1.73 11.68
C PRO A 306 -21.45 -0.50 10.85
N GLY A 307 -22.08 -0.72 9.69
CA GLY A 307 -22.41 0.34 8.74
C GLY A 307 -21.34 0.61 7.67
N PHE A 308 -20.15 0.01 7.81
CA PHE A 308 -19.11 0.03 6.78
C PHE A 308 -18.77 -1.38 6.28
N GLY A 309 -18.37 -1.45 5.01
CA GLY A 309 -17.71 -2.61 4.43
C GLY A 309 -16.25 -2.68 4.86
N ASP A 310 -15.37 -3.15 3.98
CA ASP A 310 -13.93 -3.15 4.26
C ASP A 310 -13.42 -1.72 4.42
N ILE A 311 -12.57 -1.50 5.43
CA ILE A 311 -11.91 -0.21 5.64
C ILE A 311 -10.42 -0.43 5.42
N ILE A 312 -9.95 -0.11 4.22
CA ILE A 312 -8.58 -0.37 3.79
C ILE A 312 -7.68 0.76 4.24
N LEU A 313 -6.92 0.52 5.32
CA LEU A 313 -5.87 1.41 5.80
C LEU A 313 -4.60 1.22 4.99
N HIS A 314 -4.22 2.26 4.24
CA HIS A 314 -2.92 2.39 3.59
C HIS A 314 -1.91 2.85 4.64
N ALA A 315 -0.97 1.97 4.95
CA ALA A 315 0.04 2.17 5.97
C ALA A 315 1.46 1.94 5.41
N ASN A 316 2.43 2.22 6.27
CA ASN A 316 3.86 2.13 5.98
C ASN A 316 4.53 1.32 7.10
N ASN A 317 4.17 0.03 7.19
CA ASN A 317 4.61 -0.89 8.24
C ASN A 317 5.36 -2.12 7.70
N ALA A 318 5.42 -2.31 6.38
CA ALA A 318 6.16 -3.43 5.79
C ALA A 318 7.68 -3.26 5.93
N THR A 319 8.37 -4.40 5.96
CA THR A 319 9.82 -4.47 6.03
C THR A 319 10.36 -5.45 5.01
N SER A 320 11.57 -5.20 4.54
CA SER A 320 12.31 -6.12 3.68
C SER A 320 13.81 -6.05 3.94
N ASN A 321 14.51 -7.11 3.54
CA ASN A 321 15.96 -7.15 3.55
C ASN A 321 16.48 -7.94 2.36
N TYR A 322 17.45 -7.32 1.68
CA TYR A 322 18.10 -7.87 0.50
C TYR A 322 19.58 -8.08 0.81
N ASN A 323 20.11 -9.23 0.38
CA ASN A 323 21.53 -9.57 0.48
C ASN A 323 21.98 -10.16 -0.85
N ALA A 324 23.10 -9.70 -1.39
CA ALA A 324 23.66 -10.25 -2.61
C ALA A 324 25.18 -10.30 -2.58
N LEU A 325 25.72 -11.39 -3.14
CA LEU A 325 27.09 -11.50 -3.61
C LEU A 325 27.09 -11.21 -5.11
N GLN A 326 27.87 -10.23 -5.53
CA GLN A 326 28.10 -9.85 -6.93
C GLN A 326 29.56 -10.09 -7.26
N VAL A 327 29.82 -10.84 -8.33
CA VAL A 327 31.16 -11.10 -8.84
C VAL A 327 31.21 -10.70 -10.30
N SER A 328 32.21 -9.92 -10.70
CA SER A 328 32.46 -9.63 -12.11
C SER A 328 33.94 -9.79 -12.44
N VAL A 329 34.22 -10.28 -13.65
CA VAL A 329 35.57 -10.37 -14.18
C VAL A 329 35.58 -9.75 -15.57
N ASN A 330 36.48 -8.80 -15.80
CA ASN A 330 36.59 -8.10 -17.07
C ASN A 330 38.04 -8.12 -17.56
N ARG A 331 38.26 -8.60 -18.78
CA ARG A 331 39.56 -8.56 -19.46
C ARG A 331 39.65 -7.34 -20.37
N ARG A 332 40.58 -6.43 -20.07
CA ARG A 332 40.84 -5.25 -20.92
C ARG A 332 41.59 -5.65 -22.20
N THR A 333 41.27 -4.97 -23.31
CA THR A 333 41.84 -5.27 -24.64
C THR A 333 43.37 -5.24 -24.63
N THR A 334 43.96 -6.27 -25.22
CA THR A 334 45.39 -6.31 -25.54
C THR A 334 45.66 -6.62 -27.00
N ARG A 335 44.73 -7.34 -27.68
CA ARG A 335 44.81 -7.73 -29.10
C ARG A 335 43.41 -8.03 -29.70
N GLY A 336 42.40 -7.18 -29.45
CA GLY A 336 41.08 -7.27 -30.10
C GLY A 336 40.01 -8.13 -29.41
N LEU A 337 40.36 -8.96 -28.41
CA LEU A 337 39.38 -9.75 -27.65
C LEU A 337 39.04 -9.12 -26.28
N PHE A 338 37.76 -8.79 -26.09
CA PHE A 338 37.15 -8.43 -24.81
C PHE A 338 36.40 -9.64 -24.24
N LEU A 339 36.60 -9.93 -22.96
CA LEU A 339 35.87 -10.98 -22.24
C LEU A 339 35.35 -10.38 -20.94
N GLY A 340 34.07 -10.61 -20.67
CA GLY A 340 33.40 -10.20 -19.45
C GLY A 340 32.53 -11.34 -18.94
N GLY A 341 32.53 -11.54 -17.62
CA GLY A 341 31.63 -12.44 -16.93
C GLY A 341 31.10 -11.77 -15.68
N ALA A 342 29.82 -11.98 -15.37
CA ALA A 342 29.19 -11.50 -14.15
C ALA A 342 28.31 -12.60 -13.54
N TYR A 343 28.30 -12.67 -12.22
CA TYR A 343 27.48 -13.60 -11.45
C TYR A 343 26.91 -12.88 -10.24
N THR A 344 25.61 -13.03 -10.00
CA THR A 344 24.94 -12.50 -8.81
C THR A 344 24.19 -13.62 -8.12
N TRP A 345 24.51 -13.83 -6.85
CA TRP A 345 23.73 -14.68 -5.95
C TRP A 345 23.06 -13.79 -4.92
N SER A 346 21.73 -13.81 -4.86
CA SER A 346 20.98 -12.91 -4.00
C SER A 346 19.82 -13.59 -3.28
N ARG A 347 19.39 -12.96 -2.19
CA ARG A 347 18.20 -13.34 -1.42
C ARG A 347 17.49 -12.07 -0.97
N ASN A 348 16.20 -11.98 -1.30
CA ASN A 348 15.30 -10.93 -0.84
C ASN A 348 14.23 -11.54 0.06
N LEU A 349 14.06 -11.01 1.26
CA LEU A 349 13.02 -11.43 2.20
C LEU A 349 12.23 -10.21 2.66
N GLY A 350 10.96 -10.37 2.97
CA GLY A 350 10.12 -9.28 3.46
C GLY A 350 8.75 -9.74 3.89
N THR A 351 7.94 -8.79 4.38
CA THR A 351 6.57 -9.03 4.86
C THR A 351 5.49 -8.65 3.85
N ALA A 352 5.87 -7.99 2.75
CA ALA A 352 5.01 -7.61 1.62
C ALA A 352 5.78 -7.75 0.32
N SER A 353 5.10 -8.12 -0.77
CA SER A 353 5.71 -8.19 -2.11
C SER A 353 5.35 -7.00 -3.01
N ASN A 354 4.35 -6.19 -2.65
CA ASN A 354 3.95 -4.98 -3.39
C ASN A 354 3.27 -3.98 -2.44
N ASP A 355 3.00 -2.78 -2.96
CA ASP A 355 2.38 -1.67 -2.21
C ASP A 355 0.98 -2.01 -1.66
N GLY A 356 0.26 -2.94 -2.29
CA GLY A 356 -1.06 -3.42 -1.89
C GLY A 356 -1.05 -4.68 -1.02
N GLY A 357 0.11 -5.08 -0.49
CA GLY A 357 0.24 -6.27 0.35
C GLY A 357 -0.66 -6.18 1.59
N PHE A 358 -1.63 -7.09 1.69
CA PHE A 358 -2.56 -7.15 2.82
C PHE A 358 -1.88 -7.71 4.07
N PHE A 359 -2.04 -6.99 5.16
CA PHE A 359 -1.57 -7.35 6.48
C PHE A 359 -2.70 -7.95 7.31
N ARG A 360 -2.30 -8.81 8.22
CA ARG A 360 -3.15 -9.51 9.17
C ARG A 360 -3.67 -8.54 10.20
N ILE A 361 -4.93 -8.74 10.56
CA ILE A 361 -5.61 -7.93 11.57
C ILE A 361 -5.13 -8.21 13.00
N ASP A 362 -4.39 -9.30 13.22
CA ASP A 362 -3.82 -9.66 14.52
C ASP A 362 -2.42 -9.05 14.77
N GLY A 363 -1.86 -8.33 13.79
CA GLY A 363 -0.54 -7.71 13.89
C GLY A 363 0.63 -8.71 13.88
N LEU A 364 0.39 -9.99 13.55
CA LEU A 364 1.41 -11.04 13.49
C LEU A 364 2.02 -11.21 12.09
N ASP A 365 1.96 -10.18 11.25
CA ASP A 365 2.47 -10.19 9.87
C ASP A 365 3.91 -10.64 9.76
N ARG A 366 4.78 -10.14 10.63
CA ARG A 366 6.20 -10.52 10.56
C ARG A 366 6.42 -12.00 10.90
N PHE A 367 5.59 -12.58 11.76
CA PHE A 367 5.67 -13.99 12.09
C PHE A 367 5.13 -14.86 10.95
N ALA A 368 3.99 -14.48 10.37
CA ALA A 368 3.27 -15.28 9.39
C ALA A 368 3.74 -15.09 7.94
N ASN A 369 4.13 -13.86 7.57
CA ASN A 369 4.33 -13.45 6.18
C ASN A 369 5.79 -13.16 5.83
N TYR A 370 6.73 -13.23 6.79
CA TYR A 370 8.14 -13.00 6.47
C TYR A 370 8.73 -14.16 5.66
N GLY A 371 8.99 -13.90 4.39
CA GLY A 371 9.46 -14.91 3.45
C GLY A 371 10.08 -14.31 2.20
N PRO A 372 10.43 -15.15 1.20
CA PRO A 372 10.85 -14.67 -0.12
C PRO A 372 9.79 -13.75 -0.72
N VAL A 373 10.23 -12.57 -1.17
CA VAL A 373 9.39 -11.59 -1.86
C VAL A 373 9.72 -11.58 -3.35
N GLY A 374 8.71 -11.33 -4.18
CA GLY A 374 8.84 -11.32 -5.64
C GLY A 374 9.84 -10.28 -6.15
N GLN A 375 10.38 -10.50 -7.35
CA GLN A 375 11.01 -9.45 -8.15
C GLN A 375 9.89 -8.86 -9.01
N ASP A 376 9.37 -7.69 -8.63
CA ASP A 376 8.48 -6.91 -9.49
C ASP A 376 9.27 -6.21 -10.60
#